data_AF-A0A2A2WBM6-F1
#
_entry.id   AF-A0A2A2WBM6-F1
#
_cell.length_a   1.000
_cell.length_b   1.000
_cell.length_c   1.000
_cell.angle_alpha   90.00
_cell.angle_beta   90.00
_cell.angle_gamma   90.00
#
_symmetry.space_group_name_H-M   'P 1'
#
loop_
_entity.id
_entity.type
_entity.pdbx_description
1 polymer ?
#
loop_
_entity_poly.entity_id
_entity_poly.type
_entity_poly.pdbx_seq_one_letter_code
_entity_poly.pdbx_strand_id
1 'polypeptide(L)'
;MSYLFTCPHCHAQTQVEDQYSGKSGECFSCGAPIQLPDFAASTTAPSRPANKRPLGVLISAGVVLTMLVCIAFAAIRFGGDSVSRLAEIRIQNSSIKNLESIAAALNAYAADYGTYPPATLRDSAGIPMHSWRVLILPYLGEQGTYDQFDLSKPWDHELNLQASYSMPSVYVHPNDTNRAGTQSGYYLITGPGTLFPPSGPLSPDKIQDDASQTILVIAGAPPVNRAIGGWAEPVDLDYTAMKGVINGTVGIEPGGRMASGVTMATVDGRGHFLRNDLSSRTFAALVTPNGNEPLPDDTLD
;
A
#
# COMPACT_ATOMS: atom_id res chain seq x y z
N MET A 1 -42.47 -56.81 -43.24
CA MET A 1 -41.33 -57.32 -42.44
C MET A 1 -41.27 -58.84 -42.65
N SER A 2 -40.09 -59.46 -42.53
CA SER A 2 -39.97 -60.93 -42.58
C SER A 2 -39.95 -61.50 -41.16
N TYR A 3 -40.64 -62.61 -40.93
CA TYR A 3 -40.69 -63.32 -39.64
C TYR A 3 -40.04 -64.68 -39.80
N LEU A 4 -39.34 -65.13 -38.76
CA LEU A 4 -38.77 -66.47 -38.73
C LEU A 4 -39.85 -67.46 -38.28
N PHE A 5 -40.32 -68.30 -39.21
CA PHE A 5 -41.26 -69.39 -38.92
C PHE A 5 -40.50 -70.71 -38.78
N THR A 6 -40.83 -71.51 -37.77
CA THR A 6 -40.27 -72.85 -37.56
C THR A 6 -41.33 -73.90 -37.87
N CYS A 7 -41.06 -74.79 -38.81
CA CYS A 7 -42.00 -75.86 -39.18
C CYS A 7 -42.23 -76.81 -37.98
N PRO A 8 -43.49 -77.13 -37.60
CA PRO A 8 -43.76 -78.03 -36.50
C PRO A 8 -43.43 -79.51 -36.81
N HIS A 9 -43.28 -79.86 -38.09
CA HIS A 9 -43.03 -81.25 -38.51
C HIS A 9 -41.55 -81.60 -38.63
N CYS A 10 -40.71 -80.68 -39.14
CA CYS A 10 -39.29 -80.93 -39.37
C CYS A 10 -38.35 -79.94 -38.68
N HIS A 11 -38.89 -78.95 -37.99
CA HIS A 11 -38.14 -77.88 -37.30
C HIS A 11 -37.24 -77.02 -38.21
N ALA A 12 -37.38 -77.13 -39.53
CA ALA A 12 -36.73 -76.22 -40.46
C ALA A 12 -37.24 -74.79 -40.22
N GLN A 13 -36.32 -73.83 -40.23
CA GLN A 13 -36.62 -72.41 -40.04
C GLN A 13 -36.58 -71.69 -41.39
N THR A 14 -37.66 -70.98 -41.72
CA THR A 14 -37.79 -70.22 -42.97
C THR A 14 -38.21 -68.79 -42.63
N GLN A 15 -37.60 -67.81 -43.29
CA GLN A 15 -38.09 -66.44 -43.23
C GLN A 15 -39.29 -66.27 -44.16
N VAL A 16 -40.41 -65.80 -43.61
CA VAL A 16 -41.67 -65.64 -44.33
C VAL A 16 -42.08 -64.17 -44.29
N GLU A 17 -42.45 -63.62 -45.44
CA GLU A 17 -42.91 -62.24 -45.56
C GLU A 17 -44.35 -62.07 -45.03
N ASP A 18 -44.67 -60.86 -44.53
CA ASP A 18 -46.01 -60.48 -44.03
C ASP A 18 -47.18 -60.91 -44.95
N GLN A 19 -46.99 -60.90 -46.28
CA GLN A 19 -48.05 -61.25 -47.23
C GLN A 19 -48.54 -62.71 -47.17
N TYR A 20 -47.79 -63.57 -46.47
CA TYR A 20 -48.13 -64.98 -46.23
C TYR A 20 -48.66 -65.22 -44.80
N SER A 21 -48.77 -64.17 -43.98
CA SER A 21 -49.43 -64.21 -42.67
C SER A 21 -50.83 -64.83 -42.77
N GLY A 22 -51.14 -65.79 -41.89
CA GLY A 22 -52.45 -66.47 -41.86
C GLY A 22 -52.74 -67.46 -43.00
N LYS A 23 -51.84 -67.65 -43.98
CA LYS A 23 -52.04 -68.57 -45.12
C LYS A 23 -51.56 -69.99 -44.81
N SER A 24 -52.13 -70.98 -45.49
CA SER A 24 -51.67 -72.38 -45.46
C SER A 24 -50.89 -72.73 -46.72
N GLY A 25 -49.89 -73.59 -46.59
CA GLY A 25 -49.04 -74.06 -47.69
C GLY A 25 -48.24 -75.31 -47.29
N GLU A 26 -47.27 -75.72 -48.11
CA GLU A 26 -46.40 -76.85 -47.80
C GLU A 26 -45.03 -76.37 -47.31
N CYS A 27 -44.44 -77.10 -46.36
CA CYS A 27 -43.09 -76.82 -45.89
C CYS A 27 -42.07 -77.12 -46.99
N PHE A 28 -41.22 -76.14 -47.33
CA PHE A 28 -40.17 -76.31 -48.34
C PHE A 28 -39.20 -77.46 -48.04
N SER A 29 -38.93 -77.76 -46.77
CA SER A 29 -37.94 -78.78 -46.39
C SER A 29 -38.51 -80.20 -46.32
N CYS A 30 -39.76 -80.40 -45.90
CA CYS A 30 -40.33 -81.74 -45.71
C CYS A 30 -41.62 -82.02 -46.49
N GLY A 31 -42.17 -81.03 -47.20
CA GLY A 31 -43.41 -81.15 -47.97
C GLY A 31 -44.69 -81.26 -47.12
N ALA A 32 -44.60 -81.29 -45.79
CA ALA A 32 -45.78 -81.39 -44.94
C ALA A 32 -46.62 -80.10 -44.98
N PRO A 33 -47.96 -80.18 -44.94
CA PRO A 33 -48.83 -79.01 -44.90
C PRO A 33 -48.64 -78.24 -43.59
N ILE A 34 -48.45 -76.93 -43.68
CA ILE A 34 -48.26 -76.00 -42.57
C ILE A 34 -49.23 -74.82 -42.69
N GLN A 35 -49.63 -74.27 -41.55
CA GLN A 35 -50.41 -73.04 -41.47
C GLN A 35 -49.60 -71.96 -40.75
N LEU A 36 -49.45 -70.81 -41.40
CA LEU A 36 -48.71 -69.68 -40.85
C LEU A 36 -49.59 -68.90 -39.86
N PRO A 37 -49.06 -68.52 -38.66
CA PRO A 37 -49.74 -67.63 -37.73
C PRO A 37 -50.07 -66.27 -38.36
N ASP A 38 -51.05 -65.57 -37.78
CA ASP A 38 -51.34 -64.19 -38.19
C ASP A 38 -50.43 -63.20 -37.43
N PHE A 39 -49.38 -62.74 -38.11
CA PHE A 39 -48.34 -61.85 -37.56
C PHE A 39 -48.73 -60.36 -37.65
N ALA A 40 -49.77 -60.00 -38.40
CA ALA A 40 -50.15 -58.61 -38.64
C ALA A 40 -50.75 -57.87 -37.40
N ALA A 41 -51.08 -58.60 -36.33
CA ALA A 41 -51.73 -58.02 -35.15
C ALA A 41 -50.77 -57.42 -34.09
N SER A 42 -49.45 -57.56 -34.24
CA SER A 42 -48.48 -57.14 -33.23
C SER A 42 -47.59 -55.98 -33.68
N THR A 43 -48.20 -54.80 -33.90
CA THR A 43 -47.42 -53.56 -34.02
C THR A 43 -47.83 -52.57 -32.94
N THR A 44 -47.17 -52.62 -31.78
CA THR A 44 -47.25 -51.55 -30.78
C THR A 44 -46.47 -50.34 -31.29
N ALA A 45 -47.14 -49.21 -31.49
CA ALA A 45 -46.54 -47.98 -31.98
C ALA A 45 -45.45 -47.43 -31.03
N PRO A 46 -44.34 -46.85 -31.54
CA PRO A 46 -43.30 -46.27 -30.69
C PRO A 46 -43.75 -44.92 -30.09
N SER A 47 -43.64 -44.80 -28.76
CA SER A 47 -43.85 -43.53 -28.05
C SER A 47 -42.65 -42.58 -28.22
N ARG A 48 -42.95 -41.36 -28.66
CA ARG A 48 -42.04 -40.21 -28.81
C ARG A 48 -41.25 -39.91 -27.51
N PRO A 49 -39.92 -39.70 -27.53
CA PRO A 49 -39.19 -39.35 -26.31
C PRO A 49 -39.51 -37.92 -25.89
N ALA A 50 -39.96 -37.74 -24.64
CA ALA A 50 -40.15 -36.45 -24.01
C ALA A 50 -38.79 -35.84 -23.64
N ASN A 51 -38.52 -34.65 -24.16
CA ASN A 51 -37.30 -33.88 -23.93
C ASN A 51 -37.27 -33.32 -22.49
N LYS A 52 -36.77 -34.10 -21.53
CA LYS A 52 -36.50 -33.63 -20.16
C LYS A 52 -35.16 -32.90 -20.16
N ARG A 53 -35.18 -31.56 -20.15
CA ARG A 53 -33.99 -30.76 -19.81
C ARG A 53 -33.49 -31.22 -18.42
N PRO A 54 -32.18 -31.52 -18.23
CA PRO A 54 -31.71 -32.09 -16.99
C PRO A 54 -31.67 -31.00 -15.92
N LEU A 55 -32.59 -31.10 -14.96
CA LEU A 55 -32.71 -30.23 -13.79
C LEU A 55 -31.40 -30.09 -12.99
N GLY A 56 -30.47 -31.06 -13.10
CA GLY A 56 -29.17 -31.04 -12.43
C GLY A 56 -28.18 -29.96 -12.91
N VAL A 57 -28.30 -29.48 -14.16
CA VAL A 57 -27.39 -28.43 -14.68
C VAL A 57 -27.68 -27.07 -14.03
N LEU A 58 -28.95 -26.77 -13.74
CA LEU A 58 -29.35 -25.51 -13.08
C LEU A 58 -28.92 -25.45 -11.61
N ILE A 59 -28.90 -26.58 -10.90
CA ILE A 59 -28.46 -26.65 -9.50
C ILE A 59 -26.94 -26.43 -9.40
N SER A 60 -26.15 -27.00 -10.32
CA SER A 60 -24.70 -26.82 -10.34
C SER A 60 -24.28 -25.36 -10.62
N ALA A 61 -24.98 -24.67 -11.53
CA ALA A 61 -24.74 -23.26 -11.82
C ALA A 61 -25.06 -22.35 -10.64
N GLY A 62 -26.12 -22.66 -9.88
CA GLY A 62 -26.49 -21.92 -8.67
C GLY A 62 -25.44 -22.01 -7.56
N VAL A 63 -24.87 -23.20 -7.32
CA VAL A 63 -23.82 -23.41 -6.30
C VAL A 63 -22.50 -22.72 -6.68
N VAL A 64 -22.14 -22.75 -7.97
CA VAL A 64 -20.94 -22.02 -8.45
C VAL A 64 -21.14 -20.52 -8.30
N LEU A 65 -22.32 -19.99 -8.66
CA LEU A 65 -22.62 -18.58 -8.50
C LEU A 65 -22.60 -18.13 -7.03
N THR A 66 -23.16 -18.91 -6.11
CA THR A 66 -23.11 -18.59 -4.68
C THR A 66 -21.70 -18.67 -4.13
N MET A 67 -20.89 -19.66 -4.51
CA MET A 67 -19.47 -19.69 -4.13
C MET A 67 -18.70 -18.47 -4.66
N LEU A 68 -18.91 -18.07 -5.92
CA LEU A 68 -18.27 -16.88 -6.49
C LEU A 68 -18.67 -15.61 -5.74
N VAL A 69 -19.95 -15.47 -5.38
CA VAL A 69 -20.44 -14.33 -4.57
C VAL A 69 -19.83 -14.35 -3.17
N CYS A 70 -19.72 -15.50 -2.52
CA CYS A 70 -19.06 -15.62 -1.20
C CYS A 70 -17.57 -15.29 -1.27
N ILE A 71 -16.86 -15.73 -2.30
CA ILE A 71 -15.44 -15.41 -2.52
C ILE A 71 -15.27 -13.92 -2.80
N ALA A 72 -16.11 -13.32 -3.65
CA ALA A 72 -16.07 -11.89 -3.92
C ALA A 72 -16.37 -11.07 -2.65
N PHE A 73 -17.37 -11.48 -1.86
CA PHE A 73 -17.69 -10.85 -0.59
C PHE A 73 -16.54 -10.96 0.42
N ALA A 74 -15.92 -12.14 0.54
CA ALA A 74 -14.75 -12.34 1.38
C ALA A 74 -13.55 -11.49 0.91
N ALA A 75 -13.30 -11.42 -0.41
CA ALA A 75 -12.24 -10.59 -0.97
C ALA A 75 -12.47 -9.10 -0.71
N ILE A 76 -13.72 -8.61 -0.80
CA ILE A 76 -14.06 -7.22 -0.49
C ILE A 76 -13.92 -6.93 1.00
N ARG A 77 -14.38 -7.85 1.86
CA ARG A 77 -14.37 -7.65 3.33
C ARG A 77 -13.00 -7.84 3.97
N PHE A 78 -12.22 -8.82 3.53
CA PHE A 78 -10.91 -9.15 4.10
C PHE A 78 -9.73 -8.61 3.27
N GLY A 79 -9.95 -8.27 2.00
CA GLY A 79 -8.90 -7.70 1.14
C GLY A 79 -8.66 -6.21 1.38
N GLY A 80 -9.64 -5.46 1.89
CA GLY A 80 -9.50 -4.03 2.17
C GLY A 80 -8.39 -3.69 3.16
N ASP A 81 -8.28 -4.45 4.25
CA ASP A 81 -7.26 -4.24 5.28
C ASP A 81 -5.85 -4.52 4.74
N SER A 82 -5.72 -5.55 3.90
CA SER A 82 -4.44 -5.90 3.26
C SER A 82 -3.97 -4.82 2.29
N VAL A 83 -4.89 -4.25 1.50
CA VAL A 83 -4.59 -3.15 0.56
C VAL A 83 -4.20 -1.87 1.31
N SER A 84 -4.92 -1.52 2.37
CA SER A 84 -4.62 -0.35 3.20
C SER A 84 -3.25 -0.47 3.87
N ARG A 85 -2.91 -1.66 4.40
CA ARG A 85 -1.60 -1.93 5.00
C ARG A 85 -0.46 -1.83 3.98
N LEU A 86 -0.66 -2.35 2.78
CA LEU A 86 0.32 -2.23 1.69
C LEU A 86 0.51 -0.78 1.25
N ALA A 87 -0.55 0.03 1.25
CA ALA A 87 -0.47 1.46 0.96
C ALA A 87 0.35 2.19 2.04
N GLU A 88 0.12 1.89 3.31
CA GLU A 88 0.86 2.50 4.43
C GLU A 88 2.35 2.14 4.40
N ILE A 89 2.72 0.87 4.13
CA ILE A 89 4.12 0.46 3.96
C ILE A 89 4.81 1.23 2.83
N ARG A 90 4.11 1.50 1.72
CA ARG A 90 4.67 2.29 0.61
C ARG A 90 4.88 3.75 0.98
N ILE A 91 3.95 4.33 1.74
CA ILE A 91 4.06 5.70 2.27
C ILE A 91 5.25 5.77 3.21
N GLN A 92 5.35 4.84 4.16
CA GLN A 92 6.46 4.73 5.11
C GLN A 92 7.80 4.66 4.37
N ASN A 93 7.97 3.72 3.44
CA ASN A 93 9.23 3.55 2.70
C ASN A 93 9.59 4.77 1.84
N SER A 94 8.60 5.42 1.22
CA SER A 94 8.84 6.65 0.47
C SER A 94 9.26 7.79 1.39
N SER A 95 8.68 7.87 2.59
CA SER A 95 8.98 8.91 3.56
C SER A 95 10.38 8.71 4.18
N ILE A 96 10.76 7.46 4.45
CA ILE A 96 12.11 7.08 4.86
C ILE A 96 13.14 7.53 3.83
N LYS A 97 12.92 7.29 2.53
CA LYS A 97 13.85 7.72 1.48
C LYS A 97 14.03 9.24 1.40
N ASN A 98 12.95 9.99 1.60
CA ASN A 98 13.04 11.44 1.70
C ASN A 98 13.88 11.87 2.91
N LEU A 99 13.64 11.27 4.07
CA LEU A 99 14.38 11.52 5.30
C LEU A 99 15.86 11.15 5.18
N GLU A 100 16.20 10.02 4.56
CA GLU A 100 17.58 9.60 4.28
C GLU A 100 18.28 10.61 3.37
N SER A 101 17.59 11.10 2.33
CA SER A 101 18.13 12.13 1.43
C SER A 101 18.37 13.46 2.16
N ILE A 102 17.44 13.86 3.03
CA ILE A 102 17.56 15.05 3.87
C ILE A 102 18.70 14.91 4.88
N ALA A 103 18.79 13.75 5.55
CA ALA A 103 19.84 13.47 6.52
C ALA A 103 21.23 13.47 5.87
N ALA A 104 21.35 12.89 4.68
CA ALA A 104 22.58 12.94 3.90
C ALA A 104 22.97 14.39 3.56
N ALA A 105 22.02 15.23 3.15
CA ALA A 105 22.27 16.65 2.87
C ALA A 105 22.63 17.46 4.12
N LEU A 106 21.98 17.20 5.26
CA LEU A 106 22.32 17.80 6.56
C LEU A 106 23.74 17.43 7.01
N ASN A 107 24.10 16.14 6.87
CA ASN A 107 25.44 15.65 7.21
C ASN A 107 26.52 16.19 6.25
N ALA A 108 26.21 16.35 4.96
CA ALA A 108 27.13 16.97 4.00
C ALA A 108 27.35 18.47 4.31
N TYR A 109 26.29 19.21 4.65
CA TYR A 109 26.42 20.57 5.17
C TYR A 109 27.31 20.60 6.43
N ALA A 110 27.07 19.69 7.38
CA ALA A 110 27.86 19.63 8.60
C ALA A 110 29.33 19.30 8.35
N ALA A 111 29.65 18.49 7.33
CA ALA A 111 31.02 18.21 6.92
C ALA A 111 31.72 19.47 6.37
N ASP A 112 31.02 20.32 5.61
CA ASP A 112 31.58 21.52 5.00
C ASP A 112 31.71 22.70 5.99
N TYR A 113 30.75 22.84 6.92
CA TYR A 113 30.68 23.96 7.86
C TYR A 113 31.09 23.61 9.30
N GLY A 114 31.36 22.34 9.58
CA GLY A 114 31.72 21.84 10.93
C GLY A 114 30.56 21.78 11.92
N THR A 115 29.34 22.16 11.52
CA THR A 115 28.12 22.14 12.34
C THR A 115 26.89 21.93 11.47
N TYR A 116 25.83 21.34 12.00
CA TYR A 116 24.55 21.30 11.29
C TYR A 116 24.06 22.71 10.94
N PRO A 117 23.24 22.88 9.88
CA PRO A 117 22.67 24.18 9.58
C PRO A 117 21.77 24.64 10.74
N PRO A 118 21.73 25.96 11.04
CA PRO A 118 20.80 26.47 12.04
C PRO A 118 19.37 26.24 11.57
N ALA A 119 18.47 25.83 12.49
CA ALA A 119 17.06 25.65 12.18
C ALA A 119 16.43 26.93 11.57
N THR A 120 16.85 28.08 12.11
CA THR A 120 16.60 29.40 11.53
C THR A 120 17.91 30.17 11.44
N LEU A 121 18.36 30.49 10.24
CA LEU A 121 19.42 31.48 10.04
C LEU A 121 18.86 32.86 10.40
N ARG A 122 19.57 33.62 11.25
CA ARG A 122 19.19 34.98 11.64
C ARG A 122 20.30 35.97 11.32
N ASP A 123 19.93 37.20 11.04
CA ASP A 123 20.88 38.30 10.91
C ASP A 123 21.33 38.83 12.28
N SER A 124 22.19 39.84 12.29
CA SER A 124 22.68 40.48 13.53
C SER A 124 21.60 41.18 14.35
N ALA A 125 20.44 41.50 13.74
CA ALA A 125 19.28 42.08 14.41
C ALA A 125 18.30 41.00 14.91
N GLY A 126 18.59 39.72 14.67
CA GLY A 126 17.74 38.59 15.04
C GLY A 126 16.60 38.33 14.06
N ILE A 127 16.56 39.00 12.90
CA ILE A 127 15.53 38.79 11.88
C ILE A 127 15.70 37.38 11.29
N PRO A 128 14.61 36.58 11.19
CA PRO A 128 14.67 35.29 10.55
C PRO A 128 14.96 35.46 9.06
N MET A 129 16.11 34.96 8.62
CA MET A 129 16.58 35.06 7.24
C MET A 129 16.15 33.86 6.43
N HIS A 130 16.56 32.64 6.82
CA HIS A 130 16.31 31.43 6.01
C HIS A 130 16.11 30.19 6.87
N SER A 131 15.33 29.23 6.35
CA SER A 131 15.23 27.89 6.92
C SER A 131 16.45 27.04 6.56
N TRP A 132 16.83 26.10 7.44
CA TRP A 132 17.77 25.03 7.12
C TRP A 132 17.45 24.32 5.79
N ARG A 133 16.16 24.21 5.44
CA ARG A 133 15.69 23.59 4.20
C ARG A 133 16.20 24.30 2.96
N VAL A 134 16.35 25.63 3.01
CA VAL A 134 16.94 26.42 1.93
C VAL A 134 18.46 26.22 1.91
N LEU A 135 19.10 26.20 3.09
CA LEU A 135 20.55 26.09 3.20
C LEU A 135 21.11 24.76 2.66
N ILE A 136 20.33 23.68 2.70
CA ILE A 136 20.77 22.36 2.23
C ILE A 136 20.43 22.06 0.76
N LEU A 137 19.72 22.94 0.05
CA LEU A 137 19.31 22.70 -1.34
C LEU A 137 20.48 22.31 -2.27
N PRO A 138 21.68 22.93 -2.19
CA PRO A 138 22.80 22.53 -3.03
C PRO A 138 23.20 21.05 -2.83
N TYR A 139 23.12 20.56 -1.60
CA TYR A 139 23.44 19.17 -1.23
C TYR A 139 22.34 18.18 -1.64
N LEU A 140 21.13 18.67 -1.92
CA LEU A 140 20.02 17.90 -2.49
C LEU A 140 20.04 17.89 -4.03
N GLY A 141 21.00 18.58 -4.66
CA GLY A 141 21.03 18.76 -6.12
C GLY A 141 20.04 19.81 -6.63
N GLU A 142 19.45 20.62 -5.75
CA GLU A 142 18.42 21.63 -6.03
C GLU A 142 19.02 23.02 -6.27
N GLN A 143 20.18 23.10 -6.93
CA GLN A 143 20.91 24.36 -7.16
C GLN A 143 20.05 25.41 -7.87
N GLY A 144 19.27 24.99 -8.88
CA GLY A 144 18.39 25.90 -9.62
C GLY A 144 17.29 26.52 -8.75
N THR A 145 16.83 25.82 -7.70
CA THR A 145 15.89 26.37 -6.71
C THR A 145 16.62 27.28 -5.72
N TYR A 146 17.82 26.88 -5.29
CA TYR A 146 18.66 27.70 -4.40
C TYR A 146 19.01 29.07 -4.99
N ASP A 147 19.38 29.11 -6.27
CA ASP A 147 19.77 30.35 -6.97
C ASP A 147 18.61 31.36 -7.12
N GLN A 148 17.36 30.93 -6.91
CA GLN A 148 16.19 31.81 -6.89
C GLN A 148 16.01 32.55 -5.56
N PHE A 149 16.62 32.07 -4.48
CA PHE A 149 16.58 32.72 -3.18
C PHE A 149 17.65 33.82 -3.09
N ASP A 150 17.23 35.02 -2.68
CA ASP A 150 18.16 36.08 -2.28
C ASP A 150 18.46 35.93 -0.78
N LEU A 151 19.65 35.38 -0.50
CA LEU A 151 20.08 35.09 0.87
C LEU A 151 20.32 36.34 1.72
N SER A 152 20.43 37.52 1.09
CA SER A 152 20.55 38.80 1.80
C SER A 152 19.21 39.34 2.32
N LYS A 153 18.10 38.70 1.94
CA LYS A 153 16.74 39.10 2.31
C LYS A 153 16.08 38.09 3.24
N PRO A 154 15.13 38.52 4.10
CA PRO A 154 14.32 37.62 4.90
C PRO A 154 13.54 36.60 4.07
N TRP A 155 13.18 35.48 4.68
CA TRP A 155 12.48 34.37 4.03
C TRP A 155 11.11 34.80 3.48
N ASP A 156 10.46 35.75 4.15
CA ASP A 156 9.13 36.28 3.83
C ASP A 156 9.16 37.51 2.92
N HIS A 157 10.35 37.90 2.42
CA HIS A 157 10.46 38.90 1.38
C HIS A 157 9.82 38.39 0.09
N GLU A 158 9.14 39.27 -0.67
CA GLU A 158 8.38 38.93 -1.88
C GLU A 158 9.14 38.02 -2.87
N LEU A 159 10.40 38.35 -3.18
CA LEU A 159 11.29 37.51 -4.02
C LEU A 159 11.47 36.07 -3.50
N ASN A 160 11.71 35.90 -2.20
CA ASN A 160 11.93 34.58 -1.60
C ASN A 160 10.61 33.80 -1.47
N LEU A 161 9.49 34.48 -1.27
CA LEU A 161 8.16 33.88 -1.34
C LEU A 161 7.84 33.37 -2.75
N GLN A 162 8.25 34.10 -3.80
CA GLN A 162 8.09 33.62 -5.18
C GLN A 162 8.94 32.37 -5.46
N ALA A 163 10.20 32.34 -5.02
CA ALA A 163 11.05 31.16 -5.13
C ALA A 163 10.44 29.94 -4.41
N SER A 164 9.75 30.18 -3.29
CA SER A 164 9.11 29.14 -2.48
C SER A 164 7.92 28.44 -3.17
N TYR A 165 7.42 28.94 -4.32
CA TYR A 165 6.40 28.22 -5.09
C TYR A 165 6.93 26.92 -5.72
N SER A 166 8.24 26.79 -5.90
CA SER A 166 8.90 25.59 -6.43
C SER A 166 9.41 24.72 -5.28
N MET A 167 8.51 24.03 -4.56
CA MET A 167 8.92 23.15 -3.46
C MET A 167 9.63 21.89 -4.00
N PRO A 168 10.87 21.60 -3.54
CA PRO A 168 11.53 20.34 -3.84
C PRO A 168 10.70 19.12 -3.40
N SER A 169 10.65 18.11 -4.26
CA SER A 169 9.83 16.91 -4.03
C SER A 169 10.21 16.15 -2.75
N VAL A 170 11.48 16.23 -2.34
CA VAL A 170 12.00 15.60 -1.11
C VAL A 170 11.33 16.14 0.16
N TYR A 171 10.80 17.37 0.14
CA TYR A 171 10.08 17.94 1.28
C TYR A 171 8.60 17.56 1.33
N VAL A 172 8.05 16.96 0.28
CA VAL A 172 6.65 16.52 0.23
C VAL A 172 6.51 15.20 1.01
N HIS A 173 5.63 15.15 2.00
CA HIS A 173 5.30 13.87 2.62
C HIS A 173 4.47 13.00 1.65
N PRO A 174 4.75 11.69 1.48
CA PRO A 174 4.04 10.85 0.51
C PRO A 174 2.54 10.68 0.74
N ASN A 175 2.07 10.95 1.97
CA ASN A 175 0.64 10.93 2.32
C ASN A 175 -0.05 12.30 2.16
N ASP A 176 0.64 13.31 1.65
CA ASP A 176 0.03 14.62 1.45
C ASP A 176 -0.83 14.63 0.19
N THR A 177 -2.13 14.81 0.40
CA THR A 177 -3.13 14.83 -0.68
C THR A 177 -3.14 16.14 -1.44
N ASN A 178 -2.53 17.21 -0.90
CA ASN A 178 -2.42 18.50 -1.56
C ASN A 178 -1.14 18.57 -2.40
N ARG A 179 -1.25 18.23 -3.69
CA ARG A 179 -0.13 18.23 -4.65
C ARG A 179 0.39 19.63 -5.01
N ALA A 180 -0.33 20.69 -4.65
CA ALA A 180 0.19 22.05 -4.73
C ALA A 180 1.07 22.42 -3.52
N GLY A 181 1.51 21.40 -2.75
CA GLY A 181 2.05 21.47 -1.41
C GLY A 181 3.01 22.63 -1.19
N THR A 182 2.55 23.60 -0.39
CA THR A 182 3.41 24.66 0.14
C THR A 182 4.03 24.27 1.46
N GLN A 183 3.70 23.12 2.04
CA GLN A 183 4.09 22.73 3.39
C GLN A 183 5.07 21.57 3.36
N SER A 184 6.10 21.64 4.20
CA SER A 184 7.01 20.52 4.42
C SER A 184 6.31 19.36 5.13
N GLY A 185 6.79 18.16 4.87
CA GLY A 185 6.49 16.94 5.62
C GLY A 185 7.47 16.64 6.74
N TYR A 186 8.59 17.37 6.81
CA TYR A 186 9.77 17.02 7.59
C TYR A 186 10.31 18.22 8.37
N TYR A 187 10.68 17.98 9.62
CA TYR A 187 11.00 19.01 10.61
C TYR A 187 12.16 18.59 11.49
N LEU A 188 12.93 19.57 11.95
CA LEU A 188 13.89 19.40 13.03
C LEU A 188 13.16 19.43 14.38
N ILE A 189 13.80 18.88 15.41
CA ILE A 189 13.36 19.03 16.80
C ILE A 189 14.28 20.04 17.48
N THR A 190 13.73 21.20 17.80
CA THR A 190 14.46 22.37 18.32
C THR A 190 14.17 22.57 19.80
N GLY A 191 15.11 23.19 20.52
CA GLY A 191 14.94 23.51 21.93
C GLY A 191 16.15 23.16 22.79
N PRO A 192 16.18 23.59 24.06
CA PRO A 192 17.26 23.25 24.97
C PRO A 192 17.47 21.74 25.06
N GLY A 193 18.72 21.29 24.94
CA GLY A 193 19.09 19.87 25.05
C GLY A 193 18.87 19.03 23.80
N THR A 194 18.43 19.60 22.68
CA THR A 194 18.35 18.90 21.38
C THR A 194 19.61 19.15 20.54
N LEU A 195 19.69 18.56 19.34
CA LEU A 195 20.73 18.91 18.34
C LEU A 195 20.68 20.37 17.88
N PHE A 196 19.53 21.04 18.06
CA PHE A 196 19.26 22.39 17.59
C PHE A 196 18.83 23.31 18.74
N PRO A 197 19.71 23.58 19.73
CA PRO A 197 19.39 24.46 20.84
C PRO A 197 19.36 25.94 20.40
N PRO A 198 18.72 26.83 21.18
CA PRO A 198 18.66 28.26 20.87
C PRO A 198 20.03 28.94 20.74
N SER A 199 21.08 28.36 21.34
CA SER A 199 22.47 28.84 21.25
C SER A 199 23.15 28.55 19.91
N GLY A 200 22.51 27.75 19.04
CA GLY A 200 23.05 27.31 17.76
C GLY A 200 23.17 25.78 17.68
N PRO A 201 23.10 25.22 16.46
CA PRO A 201 23.15 23.78 16.23
C PRO A 201 24.45 23.15 16.75
N LEU A 202 24.38 21.87 17.10
CA LEU A 202 25.55 21.09 17.45
C LEU A 202 26.30 20.61 16.21
N SER A 203 27.60 20.38 16.39
CA SER A 203 28.42 19.63 15.44
C SER A 203 28.23 18.12 15.65
N PRO A 204 28.27 17.30 14.58
CA PRO A 204 28.27 15.85 14.73
C PRO A 204 29.31 15.33 15.72
N ASP A 205 30.50 15.95 15.76
CA ASP A 205 31.60 15.57 16.67
C ASP A 205 31.34 15.91 18.15
N LYS A 206 30.23 16.59 18.46
CA LYS A 206 29.81 16.97 19.83
C LYS A 206 28.66 16.12 20.36
N ILE A 207 28.28 15.08 19.63
CA ILE A 207 27.28 14.09 20.03
C ILE A 207 27.99 12.99 20.83
N GLN A 208 27.52 12.73 22.04
CA GLN A 208 28.08 11.71 22.94
C GLN A 208 27.26 10.43 22.92
N ASP A 209 25.95 10.55 22.74
CA ASP A 209 25.05 9.41 22.62
C ASP A 209 25.20 8.76 21.24
N ASP A 210 24.62 7.58 21.05
CA ASP A 210 24.76 6.83 19.80
C ASP A 210 24.13 7.60 18.62
N ALA A 211 24.94 7.93 17.62
CA ALA A 211 24.50 8.61 16.40
C ALA A 211 23.44 7.80 15.62
N SER A 212 23.45 6.47 15.73
CA SER A 212 22.43 5.60 15.13
C SER A 212 21.12 5.56 15.92
N GLN A 213 21.08 6.19 17.11
CA GLN A 213 19.89 6.29 17.96
C GLN A 213 19.60 7.75 18.37
N THR A 214 20.14 8.72 17.65
CA THR A 214 19.86 10.15 17.86
C THR A 214 19.11 10.70 16.65
N ILE A 215 17.89 11.20 16.84
CA ILE A 215 17.04 11.77 15.78
C ILE A 215 17.68 13.04 15.24
N LEU A 216 17.93 13.07 13.92
CA LEU A 216 18.37 14.25 13.20
C LEU A 216 17.20 15.03 12.60
N VAL A 217 16.25 14.32 11.98
CA VAL A 217 15.08 14.91 11.32
C VAL A 217 13.89 13.94 11.40
N ILE A 218 12.67 14.47 11.54
CA ILE A 218 11.46 13.66 11.74
C ILE A 218 10.30 14.12 10.86
N ALA A 219 9.45 13.19 10.45
CA ALA A 219 8.22 13.52 9.76
C ALA A 219 7.19 14.16 10.71
N GLY A 220 6.40 15.09 10.20
CA GLY A 220 5.43 15.82 11.01
C GLY A 220 4.35 16.52 10.21
N ALA A 221 3.28 16.88 10.91
CA ALA A 221 2.35 17.90 10.46
C ALA A 221 2.97 19.29 10.70
N PRO A 222 2.52 20.32 9.96
CA PRO A 222 3.12 21.64 10.09
C PRO A 222 2.95 22.21 11.50
N PRO A 223 4.02 22.77 12.09
CA PRO A 223 3.96 23.39 13.40
C PRO A 223 2.84 24.43 13.51
N VAL A 224 2.32 24.59 14.73
CA VAL A 224 1.24 25.54 15.03
C VAL A 224 1.71 26.99 15.02
N ASN A 225 2.99 27.24 15.29
CA ASN A 225 3.63 28.56 15.41
C ASN A 225 4.12 29.12 14.07
N ARG A 226 3.31 28.99 13.02
CA ARG A 226 3.64 29.45 11.66
C ARG A 226 3.05 30.82 11.33
N ALA A 227 3.75 31.59 10.52
CA ALA A 227 3.31 32.85 9.95
C ALA A 227 2.51 32.63 8.64
N ILE A 228 3.12 31.98 7.65
CA ILE A 228 2.50 31.77 6.32
C ILE A 228 2.17 30.28 6.11
N GLY A 229 3.02 29.38 6.61
CA GLY A 229 2.93 27.93 6.42
C GLY A 229 3.59 27.46 5.12
N GLY A 230 4.64 28.14 4.67
CA GLY A 230 5.47 27.72 3.53
C GLY A 230 6.57 26.73 3.95
N TRP A 231 7.09 25.93 3.01
CA TRP A 231 8.14 24.95 3.29
C TRP A 231 9.48 25.63 3.58
N ALA A 232 9.73 26.79 2.96
CA ALA A 232 10.91 27.60 3.22
C ALA A 232 10.81 28.43 4.51
N GLU A 233 9.65 28.43 5.17
CA GLU A 233 9.48 29.12 6.44
C GLU A 233 10.39 28.47 7.51
N PRO A 234 11.17 29.27 8.26
CA PRO A 234 12.10 28.76 9.27
C PRO A 234 11.37 28.43 10.58
N VAL A 235 10.46 27.46 10.49
CA VAL A 235 9.69 26.91 11.61
C VAL A 235 9.87 25.39 11.68
N ASP A 236 9.99 24.90 12.90
CA ASP A 236 10.25 23.50 13.25
C ASP A 236 9.55 23.13 14.55
N LEU A 237 9.66 21.87 14.98
CA LEU A 237 8.97 21.38 16.17
C LEU A 237 9.73 21.81 17.45
N ASP A 238 9.02 22.40 18.40
CA ASP A 238 9.59 22.86 19.68
C ASP A 238 9.47 21.74 20.73
N TYR A 239 10.61 21.19 21.13
CA TYR A 239 10.70 20.12 22.11
C TYR A 239 10.11 20.52 23.47
N THR A 240 10.18 21.80 23.85
CA THR A 240 9.66 22.27 25.15
C THR A 240 8.14 22.24 25.23
N ALA A 241 7.46 22.19 24.07
CA ALA A 241 6.02 22.06 23.98
C ALA A 241 5.53 20.60 23.91
N MET A 242 6.44 19.64 23.72
CA MET A 242 6.12 18.22 23.55
C MET A 242 5.89 17.50 24.88
N LYS A 243 5.07 16.46 24.83
CA LYS A 243 4.95 15.39 25.83
C LYS A 243 5.70 14.13 25.42
N GLY A 244 6.22 14.08 24.18
CA GLY A 244 6.95 12.95 23.63
C GLY A 244 6.02 11.80 23.24
N VAL A 245 4.90 12.13 22.59
CA VAL A 245 3.86 11.16 22.20
C VAL A 245 3.74 11.15 20.68
N ILE A 246 4.10 10.02 20.06
CA ILE A 246 3.94 9.85 18.61
C ILE A 246 2.46 9.94 18.23
N ASN A 247 2.14 10.74 17.20
CA ASN A 247 0.77 11.02 16.77
C ASN A 247 -0.12 11.64 17.86
N GLY A 248 0.48 12.39 18.80
CA GLY A 248 -0.27 13.17 19.79
C GLY A 248 -0.87 14.46 19.20
N THR A 249 -0.65 15.59 19.86
CA THR A 249 -1.22 16.88 19.42
C THR A 249 -0.60 17.32 18.09
N VAL A 250 -1.42 17.41 17.04
CA VAL A 250 -0.99 17.80 15.68
C VAL A 250 -0.28 19.17 15.69
N GLY A 251 0.91 19.22 15.08
CA GLY A 251 1.72 20.44 14.98
C GLY A 251 2.47 20.81 16.27
N ILE A 252 2.43 19.96 17.29
CA ILE A 252 3.27 20.03 18.50
C ILE A 252 4.11 18.75 18.58
N GLU A 253 3.45 17.60 18.52
CA GLU A 253 4.10 16.28 18.54
C GLU A 253 4.47 15.84 17.12
N PRO A 254 5.49 14.97 16.96
CA PRO A 254 5.80 14.34 15.67
C PRO A 254 4.66 13.43 15.18
N GLY A 255 4.59 13.27 13.86
CA GLY A 255 3.55 12.47 13.20
C GLY A 255 2.41 13.31 12.63
N GLY A 256 1.18 12.80 12.67
CA GLY A 256 0.00 13.38 12.04
C GLY A 256 -0.12 13.08 10.54
N ARG A 257 0.78 12.24 9.99
CA ARG A 257 0.82 11.88 8.57
C ARG A 257 0.57 10.40 8.29
N MET A 258 0.66 9.53 9.29
CA MET A 258 0.35 8.10 9.20
C MET A 258 -0.37 7.66 10.47
N ALA A 259 -1.23 6.65 10.37
CA ALA A 259 -2.03 6.21 11.50
C ALA A 259 -1.24 5.38 12.50
N SER A 260 -0.26 4.60 12.03
CA SER A 260 0.48 3.63 12.86
C SER A 260 1.73 4.17 13.57
N GLY A 261 2.22 5.34 13.16
CA GLY A 261 3.46 5.91 13.69
C GLY A 261 4.00 7.09 12.90
N VAL A 262 5.31 7.31 12.97
CA VAL A 262 6.04 8.38 12.29
C VAL A 262 7.39 7.87 11.78
N THR A 263 7.85 8.38 10.64
CA THR A 263 9.21 8.11 10.14
C THR A 263 10.18 9.19 10.60
N MET A 264 11.43 8.81 10.85
CA MET A 264 12.52 9.73 11.18
C MET A 264 13.83 9.26 10.53
N ALA A 265 14.85 10.11 10.54
CA ALA A 265 16.22 9.69 10.27
C ALA A 265 17.14 10.12 11.41
N THR A 266 18.15 9.29 11.66
CA THR A 266 19.15 9.44 12.71
C THR A 266 20.38 10.19 12.21
N VAL A 267 21.26 10.58 13.13
CA VAL A 267 22.51 11.31 12.85
C VAL A 267 23.41 10.53 11.89
N ASP A 268 23.44 9.20 11.98
CA ASP A 268 24.17 8.33 11.04
C ASP A 268 23.55 8.28 9.62
N GLY A 269 22.40 8.92 9.42
CA GLY A 269 21.72 9.06 8.14
C GLY A 269 20.70 7.97 7.81
N ARG A 270 20.49 6.98 8.71
CA ARG A 270 19.55 5.88 8.47
C ARG A 270 18.12 6.30 8.78
N GLY A 271 17.17 5.82 7.98
CA GLY A 271 15.75 6.05 8.21
C GLY A 271 15.09 4.94 9.05
N HIS A 272 14.23 5.34 9.96
CA HIS A 272 13.54 4.46 10.90
C HIS A 272 12.05 4.79 11.01
N PHE A 273 11.29 3.87 11.61
CA PHE A 273 9.87 4.06 11.90
C PHE A 273 9.60 3.91 13.39
N LEU A 274 9.05 4.96 13.99
CA LEU A 274 8.65 4.99 15.38
C LEU A 274 7.16 4.70 15.48
N ARG A 275 6.80 3.69 16.26
CA ARG A 275 5.42 3.27 16.49
C ARG A 275 4.72 4.17 17.51
N ASN A 276 3.39 4.20 17.48
CA ASN A 276 2.57 4.94 18.44
C ASN A 276 2.75 4.50 19.92
N ASP A 277 3.18 3.27 20.15
CA ASP A 277 3.40 2.71 21.49
C ASP A 277 4.81 2.98 22.05
N LEU A 278 5.64 3.74 21.33
CA LEU A 278 6.93 4.21 21.82
C LEU A 278 6.72 5.03 23.11
N SER A 279 7.48 4.68 24.15
CA SER A 279 7.39 5.41 25.42
C SER A 279 7.96 6.82 25.29
N SER A 280 7.40 7.79 26.03
CA SER A 280 7.92 9.16 26.02
C SER A 280 9.36 9.27 26.54
N ARG A 281 9.78 8.37 27.43
CA ARG A 281 11.18 8.26 27.86
C ARG A 281 12.09 7.85 26.69
N THR A 282 11.68 6.83 25.93
CA THR A 282 12.45 6.38 24.76
C THR A 282 12.51 7.50 23.73
N PHE A 283 11.40 8.17 23.45
CA PHE A 283 11.39 9.32 22.54
C PHE A 283 12.32 10.43 23.02
N ALA A 284 12.30 10.77 24.31
CA ALA A 284 13.19 11.79 24.88
C ALA A 284 14.68 11.43 24.69
N ALA A 285 15.05 10.18 24.98
CA ALA A 285 16.41 9.67 24.79
C ALA A 285 16.86 9.68 23.32
N LEU A 286 15.93 9.48 22.37
CA LEU A 286 16.22 9.61 20.94
C LEU A 286 16.42 11.09 20.51
N VAL A 287 15.92 12.08 21.26
CA VAL A 287 16.00 13.51 20.92
C VAL A 287 17.26 14.18 21.50
N THR A 288 17.73 13.72 22.65
CA THR A 288 18.87 14.29 23.38
C THR A 288 20.19 13.70 22.87
N PRO A 289 21.09 14.48 22.26
CA PRO A 289 22.35 13.97 21.71
C PRO A 289 23.45 13.72 22.76
N ASN A 290 23.20 14.11 24.02
CA ASN A 290 24.16 14.14 25.12
C ASN A 290 23.46 13.84 26.47
N GLY A 291 22.37 13.08 26.45
CA GLY A 291 21.59 12.70 27.62
C GLY A 291 22.23 11.60 28.45
N ASN A 292 23.10 10.76 27.85
CA ASN A 292 23.63 9.54 28.45
C ASN A 292 22.52 8.58 28.90
N GLU A 293 21.48 8.47 28.07
CA GLU A 293 20.27 7.67 28.32
C GLU A 293 20.34 6.38 27.48
N PRO A 294 20.96 5.29 28.00
CA PRO A 294 21.20 4.10 27.19
C PRO A 294 19.89 3.48 26.70
N LEU A 295 19.83 3.24 25.39
CA LEU A 295 18.74 2.54 24.74
C LEU A 295 19.20 1.12 24.35
N PRO A 296 18.31 0.13 24.38
CA PRO A 296 18.59 -1.18 23.80
C PRO A 296 18.97 -1.09 22.32
N ASP A 297 19.88 -1.95 21.85
CA ASP A 297 20.32 -1.98 20.44
C ASP A 297 19.15 -2.17 19.46
N ASP A 298 18.10 -2.90 19.87
CA ASP A 298 16.91 -3.23 19.08
C ASP A 298 15.79 -2.16 19.15
N THR A 299 16.07 -0.98 19.73
CA THR A 299 15.05 0.08 19.90
C THR A 299 14.47 0.57 18.57
N LEU A 300 15.25 0.53 17.49
CA LEU A 300 14.90 1.08 16.17
C LEU A 300 14.79 0.02 15.06
N ASP A 301 14.77 -1.27 15.44
CA ASP A 301 14.66 -2.43 14.53
C ASP A 301 13.20 -2.80 14.18
#